data_AF-A0A2G9U665-F1
#
_entry.id   AF-A0A2G9U665-F1
#
_cell.length_a   1.000
_cell.length_b   1.000
_cell.length_c   1.000
_cell.angle_alpha   90.00
_cell.angle_beta   90.00
_cell.angle_gamma   90.00
#
_symmetry.space_group_name_H-M   'P 1'
#
loop_
_entity.id
_entity.type
_entity.pdbx_description
1 polymer ?
#
loop_
_entity_poly.entity_id
_entity_poly.type
_entity_poly.pdbx_seq_one_letter_code
_entity_poly.pdbx_strand_id
1 'polypeptide(L)' 'MMRRLFQPDYDDDLMRIRGTPGPKGPPGPPGQPGPPGNPGAPGQAGSAGHGGERGICPKYCAIDGGVFFDDGSFRRR' A
#
# COMPACT_ATOMS: atom_id res chain seq x y z
N MET A 1 -16.20 -38.95 -83.07
CA MET A 1 -15.69 -39.10 -81.69
C MET A 1 -14.85 -37.87 -81.37
N MET A 2 -15.44 -36.78 -80.87
CA MET A 2 -14.69 -35.71 -80.24
C MET A 2 -15.56 -35.17 -79.12
N ARG A 3 -15.60 -35.94 -78.03
CA ARG A 3 -16.07 -35.40 -76.76
C ARG A 3 -15.12 -34.25 -76.46
N ARG A 4 -15.68 -33.05 -76.29
CA ARG A 4 -14.98 -31.88 -75.77
C ARG A 4 -14.05 -32.35 -74.66
N LEU A 5 -12.73 -32.26 -74.89
CA LEU A 5 -11.80 -32.14 -73.78
C LEU A 5 -11.98 -30.72 -73.25
N PHE A 6 -13.09 -30.53 -72.52
CA PHE A 6 -13.15 -29.49 -71.51
C PHE A 6 -11.95 -29.80 -70.62
N GLN A 7 -10.96 -28.91 -70.56
CA GLN A 7 -9.84 -29.01 -69.63
C GLN A 7 -10.23 -28.20 -68.38
N PRO A 8 -10.90 -28.75 -67.34
CA PRO A 8 -11.15 -28.01 -66.10
C PRO A 8 -10.12 -28.32 -65.01
N ASP A 9 -9.00 -28.96 -65.31
CA ASP A 9 -8.17 -29.58 -64.26
C ASP A 9 -6.93 -28.74 -63.86
N TYR A 10 -6.71 -27.56 -64.47
CA TYR A 10 -5.47 -26.78 -64.29
C TYR A 10 -5.58 -25.57 -63.34
N ASP A 11 -6.78 -25.22 -62.89
CA ASP A 11 -7.02 -24.13 -61.94
C ASP A 11 -7.19 -24.61 -60.48
N ASP A 12 -7.34 -25.92 -60.24
CA ASP A 12 -7.55 -26.50 -58.90
C ASP A 12 -6.23 -26.89 -58.21
N ASP A 13 -5.17 -27.20 -58.98
CA ASP A 13 -3.87 -27.62 -58.44
C ASP A 13 -3.11 -26.45 -57.77
N LEU A 14 -3.30 -25.20 -58.23
CA LEU A 14 -2.63 -24.05 -57.65
C LEU A 14 -3.16 -23.66 -56.25
N MET A 15 -4.42 -24.01 -55.94
CA MET A 15 -5.01 -23.85 -54.61
C MET A 15 -4.59 -24.98 -53.65
N ARG A 16 -4.26 -26.18 -54.16
CA ARG A 16 -3.70 -27.29 -53.35
C ARG A 16 -2.22 -27.12 -53.02
N ILE A 17 -1.47 -26.35 -53.81
CA ILE A 17 -0.05 -26.06 -53.56
C ILE A 17 0.15 -25.07 -52.40
N ARG A 18 -0.87 -24.27 -52.03
CA ARG A 18 -0.80 -23.48 -50.80
C ARG A 18 -0.98 -24.40 -49.60
N GLY A 19 0.13 -24.67 -48.91
CA GLY A 19 0.11 -25.39 -47.64
C GLY A 19 -0.90 -24.79 -46.65
N THR A 20 -1.50 -25.65 -45.85
CA THR A 20 -2.47 -25.23 -44.83
C THR A 20 -1.85 -24.19 -43.91
N PRO A 21 -2.63 -23.21 -43.42
CA PRO A 21 -2.16 -22.32 -42.36
C PRO A 21 -1.50 -23.11 -41.23
N GLY A 22 -0.41 -22.57 -40.69
CA GLY A 22 0.28 -23.20 -39.56
C GLY A 22 -0.62 -23.34 -38.33
N PRO A 23 -0.28 -24.21 -37.39
CA PRO A 23 -1.02 -24.32 -36.14
C PRO A 23 -0.97 -22.99 -35.37
N LYS A 24 -1.98 -22.76 -34.54
CA LYS A 24 -1.97 -21.64 -33.60
C LYS A 24 -0.72 -21.75 -32.72
N GLY A 25 -0.07 -20.61 -32.45
CA GLY A 25 1.02 -20.55 -31.49
C GLY A 25 0.58 -20.95 -30.08
N PRO A 26 1.55 -21.26 -29.19
CA PRO A 26 1.25 -21.57 -27.80
C PRO A 26 0.60 -20.37 -27.09
N PRO A 27 -0.09 -20.59 -25.95
CA PRO A 27 -0.50 -19.51 -25.07
C PRO A 27 0.69 -18.62 -24.68
N GLY A 28 0.42 -17.34 -24.43
CA GLY A 28 1.42 -16.43 -23.89
C GLY A 28 1.84 -16.80 -22.46
N PRO A 29 2.96 -16.23 -21.96
CA PRO A 29 3.37 -16.43 -20.58
C PRO A 29 2.34 -15.83 -19.60
N PRO A 30 2.33 -16.29 -18.32
CA PRO A 30 1.55 -15.65 -17.27
C PRO A 30 1.88 -14.16 -17.15
N GLY A 31 0.90 -13.37 -16.67
CA GLY A 31 1.12 -11.96 -16.34
C GLY A 31 2.12 -11.78 -15.19
N GLN A 32 2.64 -10.56 -15.07
CA GLN A 32 3.52 -10.22 -13.94
C GLN A 32 2.73 -10.19 -12.63
N PRO A 33 3.38 -10.46 -11.47
CA PRO A 33 2.76 -10.25 -10.16
C PRO A 33 2.22 -8.83 -10.01
N GLY A 34 1.18 -8.68 -9.19
CA GLY A 34 0.64 -7.36 -8.84
C GLY A 34 1.64 -6.52 -8.02
N PRO A 35 1.43 -5.20 -7.93
CA PRO A 35 2.24 -4.34 -7.08
C PRO A 35 2.06 -4.68 -5.59
N PRO A 36 3.02 -4.29 -4.72
CA PRO A 36 2.86 -4.39 -3.27
C PRO A 36 1.61 -3.66 -2.77
N GLY A 37 1.05 -4.13 -1.66
CA GLY A 37 -0.06 -3.45 -0.98
C GLY A 37 0.36 -2.09 -0.39
N ASN A 38 -0.63 -1.25 -0.07
CA ASN A 38 -0.39 0.04 0.57
C ASN A 38 0.15 -0.14 2.01
N PRO A 39 0.92 0.83 2.53
CA PRO A 39 1.29 0.87 3.94
C PRO A 39 0.07 0.83 4.88
N GLY A 40 0.25 0.28 6.07
CA GLY A 40 -0.78 0.28 7.11
C GLY A 40 -1.11 1.70 7.62
N ALA A 41 -2.25 1.83 8.30
CA ALA A 41 -2.63 3.09 8.93
C ALA A 41 -1.65 3.46 10.07
N PRO A 42 -1.46 4.76 10.36
CA PRO A 42 -0.70 5.20 11.53
C PRO A 42 -1.24 4.61 12.83
N GLY A 43 -0.37 4.42 13.82
CA GLY A 43 -0.75 4.00 15.16
C GLY A 43 -1.66 5.02 15.86
N GLN A 44 -2.36 4.58 16.91
CA GLN A 44 -3.16 5.47 17.74
C GLN A 44 -2.27 6.46 18.51
N ALA A 45 -2.82 7.63 18.82
CA ALA A 45 -2.16 8.60 19.68
C ALA A 45 -1.87 7.98 21.06
N GLY A 46 -0.74 8.36 21.66
CA GLY A 46 -0.41 7.95 23.03
C GLY A 46 -1.41 8.49 24.05
N SER A 47 -1.46 7.86 25.23
CA SER A 47 -2.26 8.35 26.35
C SER A 47 -1.79 9.74 26.79
N ALA A 48 -2.72 10.55 27.31
CA ALA A 48 -2.38 11.81 27.96
C ALA A 48 -1.35 11.58 29.09
N GLY A 49 -0.44 12.53 29.27
CA GLY A 49 0.50 12.52 30.39
C GLY A 49 -0.22 12.61 31.74
N HIS A 50 0.47 12.24 32.83
CA HIS A 50 -0.07 12.46 34.17
C HIS A 50 -0.24 13.96 34.45
N GLY A 51 -1.20 14.31 35.30
CA GLY A 51 -1.34 15.68 35.79
C GLY A 51 -0.06 16.16 36.46
N GLY A 52 0.22 17.46 36.38
CA GLY A 52 1.33 18.08 37.11
C GLY A 52 1.16 17.94 38.62
N GLU A 53 2.27 17.95 39.34
CA GLU A 53 2.24 18.01 40.81
C GLU A 53 1.54 19.30 41.28
N ARG A 54 0.93 19.25 42.47
CA ARG A 54 0.31 20.45 43.05
C ARG A 54 1.37 21.53 43.21
N GLY A 55 1.13 22.70 42.65
CA GLY A 55 1.98 23.86 42.87
C GLY A 55 2.07 24.17 44.36
N ILE A 56 3.28 24.36 44.87
CA ILE A 56 3.49 24.92 46.21
C ILE A 56 3.01 26.37 46.15
N CYS A 57 1.78 26.64 46.60
CA CYS A 57 1.31 27.99 46.85
C CYS A 57 1.80 28.39 48.25
N PRO A 58 2.88 29.18 48.41
CA PRO A 58 3.16 29.78 49.71
C PRO A 58 1.97 30.69 50.03
N LYS A 59 1.20 30.31 51.06
CA LYS A 59 0.00 31.04 51.49
C LYS A 59 0.34 32.45 51.98
N TYR A 60 1.57 32.64 52.47
CA TYR A 60 2.09 33.91 52.95
C TYR A 60 3.59 34.01 52.67
N CYS A 61 4.00 35.07 51.99
CA CYS A 61 5.39 35.52 52.05
C CYS A 61 5.56 36.13 53.44
N ALA A 62 6.23 35.43 54.37
CA ALA A 62 6.60 36.05 55.62
C ALA A 62 7.56 37.22 55.30
N ILE A 63 7.35 38.37 55.94
CA ILE A 63 8.21 39.56 55.80
C ILE A 63 9.69 39.19 56.07
N ASP A 64 9.93 38.10 56.81
CA ASP A 64 11.23 37.60 57.23
C ASP A 64 11.86 36.53 56.29
N GLY A 65 11.28 36.29 55.10
CA GLY A 65 11.86 35.37 54.10
C GLY A 65 11.68 33.87 54.38
N GLY A 66 10.79 33.51 55.31
CA GLY A 66 10.46 32.12 55.64
C GLY A 66 9.34 31.55 54.79
N VAL A 67 9.48 30.30 54.34
CA VAL A 67 8.40 29.54 53.69
C VAL A 67 7.73 28.67 54.74
N PHE A 68 6.44 28.94 54.99
CA PHE A 68 5.60 28.09 55.82
C PHE A 68 4.75 27.20 54.93
N PHE A 69 4.79 25.90 55.21
CA PHE A 69 3.98 24.89 54.54
C PHE A 69 2.68 24.66 55.34
N ASP A 70 1.60 24.24 54.67
CA ASP A 70 0.31 23.91 55.32
C ASP A 70 0.42 22.70 56.28
N ASP A 71 1.56 22.00 56.32
CA ASP A 71 1.87 20.92 57.27
C ASP A 71 2.51 21.42 58.59
N GLY A 72 2.69 22.74 58.74
CA GLY A 72 3.32 23.36 59.92
C GLY A 72 4.84 23.26 59.95
N SER A 73 5.47 22.71 58.91
CA SER A 73 6.93 22.69 58.80
C SER A 73 7.47 24.07 58.38
N PHE A 74 8.48 24.56 59.10
CA PHE A 74 9.16 25.82 58.79
C PHE A 74 10.53 25.53 58.20
N ARG A 75 10.82 26.09 57.02
CA ARG A 75 12.17 26.02 56.41
C ARG A 75 12.68 27.43 56.12
N ARG A 76 13.85 27.76 56.67
CA ARG A 76 14.61 28.99 56.39
C ARG A 76 15.66 28.67 55.32
N ARG A 77 15.81 29.55 54.32
CA ARG A 77 16.92 29.47 53.36
C ARG A 77 18.20 30.00 54.00
#